data_AF-A0A435YIW6-F1
#
_entry.id   AF-A0A435YIW6-F1
#
_cell.length_a   1.000
_cell.length_b   1.000
_cell.length_c   1.000
_cell.angle_alpha   90.00
_cell.angle_beta   90.00
_cell.angle_gamma   90.00
#
_symmetry.space_group_name_H-M   'P 1'
#
loop_
_entity.id
_entity.type
_entity.pdbx_description
1 polymer ?
#
loop_
_entity_poly.entity_id
_entity_poly.type
_entity_poly.pdbx_seq_one_letter_code
_entity_poly.pdbx_strand_id
1 'polypeptide(L)'
;VEKSLNIERHATDTLPQRIHHIYSTLLTRDEAAWGMPSDEGQTYAERQQGLIIELARRLGESISPEAAITDTTELLRRARRWQRENTGDAEGQKQVRTLADAVQRLQRVGPWASTNPRITQEEIAEHLKRIRNDYCRGGLRDTMNRFIPQPAGPRCAYIRVPEALGLHEYAGSIEDAVAELHRRMQEAITSTVAEIEAGRGFIFYPNPFYHR
;
A
#
# COMPACT_ATOMS: atom_id res chain seq x y z
N VAL A 1 11.09 11.26 -4.01
CA VAL A 1 9.79 10.90 -4.63
C VAL A 1 9.25 12.13 -5.35
N GLU A 2 8.83 13.18 -4.66
CA GLU A 2 8.33 14.45 -5.24
C GLU A 2 9.17 14.97 -6.42
N LYS A 3 10.48 15.18 -6.22
CA LYS A 3 11.41 15.60 -7.30
C LYS A 3 11.38 14.68 -8.52
N SER A 4 11.32 13.37 -8.32
CA SER A 4 11.28 12.38 -9.41
C SER A 4 9.96 12.39 -10.17
N LEU A 5 8.88 12.80 -9.50
CA LEU A 5 7.54 12.86 -10.07
C LEU A 5 7.19 14.26 -10.57
N ASN A 6 8.12 15.22 -10.46
CA ASN A 6 7.86 16.64 -10.73
C ASN A 6 6.61 17.14 -9.98
N ILE A 7 6.56 16.88 -8.67
CA ILE A 7 5.51 17.35 -7.75
C ILE A 7 6.17 18.34 -6.80
N GLU A 8 5.55 19.50 -6.62
CA GLU A 8 6.05 20.54 -5.73
C GLU A 8 6.00 20.06 -4.27
N ARG A 9 6.99 20.47 -3.48
CA ARG A 9 7.04 20.12 -2.07
C ARG A 9 6.51 21.28 -1.24
N HIS A 10 5.45 21.03 -0.49
CA HIS A 10 4.99 21.94 0.56
C HIS A 10 5.80 21.72 1.84
N ALA A 11 6.66 22.68 2.19
CA ALA A 11 7.63 22.54 3.28
C ALA A 11 6.98 22.49 4.68
N THR A 12 5.78 23.06 4.82
CA THR A 12 5.01 23.13 6.07
C THR A 12 4.25 21.84 6.37
N ASP A 13 4.08 20.96 5.38
CA ASP A 13 3.28 19.76 5.51
C ASP A 13 4.03 18.65 6.27
N THR A 14 3.29 17.95 7.12
CA THR A 14 3.74 16.69 7.71
C THR A 14 3.98 15.65 6.63
N LEU A 15 4.77 14.61 6.94
CA LEU A 15 5.08 13.56 5.97
C LEU A 15 3.81 12.84 5.42
N PRO A 16 2.79 12.50 6.23
CA PRO A 16 1.53 11.98 5.70
C PRO A 16 0.81 12.93 4.75
N GLN A 17 0.73 14.22 5.08
CA GLN A 17 0.10 15.23 4.21
C GLN A 17 0.79 15.32 2.85
N ARG A 18 2.13 15.28 2.84
CA ARG A 18 2.91 15.23 1.59
C ARG A 18 2.65 13.97 0.79
N ILE A 19 2.53 12.81 1.44
CA ILE A 19 2.17 11.55 0.77
C ILE A 19 0.79 11.64 0.14
N HIS A 20 -0.19 12.15 0.89
CA HIS A 20 -1.54 12.38 0.39
C HIS A 20 -1.52 13.32 -0.82
N HIS A 21 -0.83 14.46 -0.73
CA HIS A 21 -0.66 15.40 -1.84
C HIS A 21 -0.06 14.75 -3.09
N ILE A 22 0.95 13.89 -2.93
CA ILE A 22 1.52 13.11 -4.05
C ILE A 22 0.46 12.22 -4.68
N TYR A 23 -0.28 11.46 -3.87
CA TYR A 23 -1.34 10.57 -4.38
C TYR A 23 -2.47 11.34 -5.06
N SER A 24 -2.96 12.43 -4.47
CA SER A 24 -3.99 13.28 -5.08
C SER A 24 -3.52 13.85 -6.42
N THR A 25 -2.28 14.34 -6.48
CA THR A 25 -1.70 14.87 -7.73
C THR A 25 -1.57 13.79 -8.80
N LEU A 26 -1.12 12.59 -8.42
CA LEU A 26 -1.02 11.45 -9.34
C LEU A 26 -2.39 11.00 -9.83
N LEU A 27 -3.39 10.98 -8.95
CA LEU A 27 -4.76 10.66 -9.31
C LEU A 27 -5.35 11.68 -10.29
N THR A 28 -5.14 12.98 -10.06
CA THR A 28 -5.54 14.03 -11.00
C THR A 28 -4.89 13.85 -12.38
N ARG A 29 -3.61 13.46 -12.42
CA ARG A 29 -2.93 13.16 -13.69
C ARG A 29 -3.51 11.93 -14.40
N ASP A 30 -3.84 10.89 -13.64
CA ASP A 30 -4.47 9.69 -14.19
C ASP A 30 -5.89 10.00 -14.70
N GLU A 31 -6.70 10.73 -13.95
CA GLU A 31 -8.02 11.20 -14.38
C GLU A 31 -7.92 11.99 -15.70
N ALA A 32 -7.02 12.97 -15.77
CA ALA A 32 -6.79 13.76 -16.97
C ALA A 32 -6.33 12.89 -18.17
N ALA A 33 -5.44 11.93 -17.94
CA ALA A 33 -4.97 11.01 -18.98
C ALA A 33 -6.09 10.12 -19.55
N TRP A 34 -7.15 9.87 -18.77
CA TRP A 34 -8.31 9.08 -19.19
C TRP A 34 -9.55 9.91 -19.54
N GLY A 35 -9.43 11.24 -19.53
CA GLY A 35 -10.52 12.17 -19.84
C GLY A 35 -11.61 12.23 -18.76
N MET A 36 -11.26 11.92 -17.52
CA MET A 36 -12.16 11.99 -16.37
C MET A 36 -12.05 13.38 -15.70
N PRO A 37 -13.18 14.00 -15.30
CA PRO A 37 -13.13 15.23 -14.53
C PRO A 37 -12.61 14.95 -13.12
N SER A 38 -11.74 15.84 -12.63
CA SER A 38 -11.32 15.88 -11.22
C SER A 38 -12.34 16.71 -10.45
N ASP A 39 -13.03 16.09 -9.48
CA ASP A 39 -13.90 16.79 -8.54
C ASP A 39 -13.13 17.07 -7.24
N GLU A 40 -12.79 18.34 -6.98
CA GLU A 40 -12.06 18.75 -5.77
C GLU A 40 -12.91 18.62 -4.49
N GLY A 41 -14.23 18.48 -4.61
CA GLY A 41 -15.13 18.25 -3.47
C GLY A 41 -15.16 16.81 -2.98
N GLN A 42 -14.65 15.86 -3.78
CA GLN A 42 -14.62 14.44 -3.44
C GLN A 42 -13.35 14.06 -2.67
N THR A 43 -13.51 13.08 -1.78
CA THR A 43 -12.38 12.45 -1.09
C THR A 43 -11.49 11.69 -2.08
N TYR A 44 -10.24 11.46 -1.70
CA TYR A 44 -9.32 10.65 -2.52
C TYR A 44 -9.92 9.27 -2.85
N ALA A 45 -10.56 8.61 -1.88
CA ALA A 45 -11.12 7.28 -2.04
C ALA A 45 -12.29 7.25 -3.04
N GLU A 46 -13.18 8.24 -3.01
CA GLU A 46 -14.30 8.35 -3.94
C GLU A 46 -13.82 8.55 -5.37
N ARG A 47 -12.89 9.49 -5.58
CA ARG A 47 -12.28 9.77 -6.88
C ARG A 47 -11.58 8.55 -7.45
N GLN A 48 -10.76 7.91 -6.61
CA GLN A 48 -10.03 6.70 -6.97
C GLN A 48 -10.98 5.58 -7.37
N GLN A 49 -12.05 5.37 -6.61
CA GLN A 49 -13.04 4.34 -6.90
C GLN A 49 -13.79 4.65 -8.21
N GLY A 50 -14.18 5.90 -8.43
CA GLY A 50 -14.80 6.35 -9.68
C GLY A 50 -13.91 6.08 -10.90
N LEU A 51 -12.61 6.40 -10.80
CA LEU A 51 -11.66 6.10 -11.86
C LEU A 51 -11.47 4.59 -12.08
N ILE A 52 -11.37 3.80 -11.00
CA ILE A 52 -11.26 2.33 -11.12
C ILE A 52 -12.47 1.74 -11.84
N ILE A 53 -13.69 2.18 -11.49
CA ILE A 53 -14.93 1.71 -12.12
C ILE A 53 -14.92 2.01 -13.62
N GLU A 54 -14.55 3.24 -14.00
CA GLU A 54 -14.51 3.63 -15.40
C GLU A 54 -13.45 2.84 -16.19
N LEU A 55 -12.24 2.68 -15.64
CA LEU A 55 -11.19 1.91 -16.31
C LEU A 55 -11.53 0.43 -16.40
N ALA A 56 -12.18 -0.14 -15.38
CA ALA A 56 -12.67 -1.51 -15.41
C ALA A 56 -13.76 -1.69 -16.48
N ARG A 57 -14.67 -0.71 -16.63
CA ARG A 57 -15.67 -0.72 -17.71
C ARG A 57 -15.02 -0.73 -19.08
N ARG A 58 -14.08 0.19 -19.36
CA ARG A 58 -13.34 0.26 -20.63
C ARG A 58 -12.54 -1.03 -20.90
N LEU A 59 -11.95 -1.62 -19.86
CA LEU A 59 -11.25 -2.90 -19.96
C LEU A 59 -12.20 -4.04 -20.33
N GLY A 60 -13.38 -4.10 -19.71
CA GLY A 60 -14.42 -5.07 -20.03
C GLY A 60 -14.86 -4.97 -21.49
N GLU A 61 -15.17 -3.75 -21.96
CA GLU A 61 -15.53 -3.48 -23.36
C GLU A 61 -14.44 -3.90 -24.34
N SER A 62 -13.17 -3.76 -23.96
CA SER A 62 -12.02 -4.11 -24.82
C SER A 62 -11.83 -5.63 -24.97
N ILE A 63 -12.31 -6.45 -24.01
CA ILE A 63 -12.06 -7.90 -24.01
C ILE A 63 -13.32 -8.74 -24.23
N SER A 64 -14.49 -8.24 -23.86
CA SER A 64 -15.78 -8.92 -24.00
C SER A 64 -16.93 -7.93 -23.79
N PRO A 65 -17.42 -7.30 -24.88
CA PRO A 65 -18.49 -6.29 -24.83
C PRO A 65 -19.81 -6.76 -24.21
N GLU A 66 -20.04 -8.09 -24.22
CA GLU A 66 -21.31 -8.70 -23.83
C GLU A 66 -21.31 -9.24 -22.38
N ALA A 67 -20.15 -9.28 -21.73
CA ALA A 67 -20.04 -9.83 -20.38
C ALA A 67 -20.16 -8.74 -19.31
N ALA A 68 -21.23 -8.79 -18.53
CA ALA A 68 -21.32 -8.01 -17.29
C ALA A 68 -20.33 -8.57 -16.27
N ILE A 69 -19.12 -7.99 -16.22
CA ILE A 69 -18.08 -8.36 -15.26
C ILE A 69 -18.18 -7.41 -14.07
N THR A 70 -18.66 -7.91 -12.93
CA THR A 70 -18.82 -7.13 -11.69
C THR A 70 -17.63 -7.24 -10.75
N ASP A 71 -16.77 -8.25 -10.89
CA ASP A 71 -15.57 -8.44 -10.08
C ASP A 71 -14.30 -8.05 -10.87
N THR A 72 -13.54 -7.09 -10.33
CA THR A 72 -12.28 -6.64 -10.92
C THR A 72 -11.21 -7.73 -10.95
N THR A 73 -11.21 -8.67 -10.00
CA THR A 73 -10.22 -9.76 -9.97
C THR A 73 -10.42 -10.71 -11.15
N GLU A 74 -11.67 -11.12 -11.39
CA GLU A 74 -12.06 -11.90 -12.55
C GLU A 74 -11.80 -11.13 -13.86
N LEU A 75 -12.09 -9.83 -13.90
CA LEU A 75 -11.80 -8.97 -15.06
C LEU A 75 -10.31 -9.02 -15.44
N LEU A 76 -9.41 -8.81 -14.47
CA LEU A 76 -7.95 -8.85 -14.69
C LEU A 76 -7.46 -10.25 -15.09
N ARG A 77 -8.12 -11.32 -14.62
CA ARG A 77 -7.82 -12.70 -15.05
C ARG A 77 -8.21 -12.91 -16.51
N ARG A 78 -9.38 -12.42 -16.93
CA ARG A 78 -9.83 -12.48 -18.32
C ARG A 78 -8.97 -11.64 -19.26
N ALA A 79 -8.59 -10.43 -18.85
CA ALA A 79 -7.68 -9.58 -19.62
C ALA A 79 -6.36 -10.29 -19.95
N ARG A 80 -5.75 -10.96 -18.97
CA ARG A 80 -4.53 -11.78 -19.17
C ARG A 80 -4.75 -12.99 -20.07
N ARG A 81 -5.94 -13.59 -20.06
CA ARG A 81 -6.30 -14.67 -20.99
C ARG A 81 -6.44 -14.12 -22.40
N TRP A 82 -7.23 -13.06 -22.57
CA TRP A 82 -7.45 -12.39 -23.85
C TRP A 82 -6.13 -11.97 -24.50
N GLN A 83 -5.18 -11.41 -23.74
CA GLN A 83 -3.85 -11.05 -24.26
C GLN A 83 -3.08 -12.24 -24.83
N ARG A 84 -3.17 -13.42 -24.23
CA ARG A 84 -2.48 -14.63 -24.72
C ARG A 84 -3.13 -15.18 -25.99
N GLU A 85 -4.44 -15.01 -26.13
CA GLU A 85 -5.22 -15.51 -27.27
C GLU A 85 -5.15 -14.56 -28.48
N ASN A 86 -4.96 -13.25 -28.26
CA ASN A 86 -4.99 -12.21 -29.30
C ASN A 86 -3.60 -11.66 -29.63
N THR A 87 -2.62 -12.53 -29.86
CA THR A 87 -1.23 -12.13 -30.18
C THR A 87 -1.04 -11.44 -31.53
N GLY A 88 -2.01 -11.55 -32.44
CA GLY A 88 -2.00 -10.85 -33.73
C GLY A 88 -2.43 -9.38 -33.67
N ASP A 89 -3.00 -8.90 -32.56
CA ASP A 89 -3.49 -7.53 -32.40
C ASP A 89 -2.59 -6.73 -31.43
N ALA A 90 -1.52 -6.15 -31.96
CA ALA A 90 -0.54 -5.44 -31.16
C ALA A 90 -1.10 -4.19 -30.44
N GLU A 91 -1.99 -3.44 -31.10
CA GLU A 91 -2.58 -2.24 -30.51
C GLU A 91 -3.64 -2.60 -29.46
N GLY A 92 -4.52 -3.56 -29.73
CA GLY A 92 -5.47 -4.05 -28.72
C GLY A 92 -4.77 -4.66 -27.51
N GLN A 93 -3.68 -5.42 -27.71
CA GLN A 93 -2.85 -5.91 -26.60
C GLN A 93 -2.28 -4.77 -25.74
N LYS A 94 -1.75 -3.72 -26.39
CA LYS A 94 -1.19 -2.57 -25.70
C LYS A 94 -2.27 -1.82 -24.93
N GLN A 95 -3.46 -1.64 -25.50
CA GLN A 95 -4.59 -0.99 -24.84
C GLN A 95 -5.06 -1.80 -23.63
N VAL A 96 -5.32 -3.09 -23.78
CA VAL A 96 -5.74 -4.00 -22.69
C VAL A 96 -4.68 -4.04 -21.59
N ARG A 97 -3.39 -4.08 -21.94
CA ARG A 97 -2.29 -4.02 -20.96
C ARG A 97 -2.32 -2.71 -20.18
N THR A 98 -2.45 -1.59 -20.87
CA THR A 98 -2.42 -0.25 -20.26
C THR A 98 -3.59 -0.08 -19.29
N LEU A 99 -4.79 -0.51 -19.68
CA LEU A 99 -5.97 -0.49 -18.82
C LEU A 99 -5.81 -1.42 -17.60
N ALA A 100 -5.39 -2.67 -17.81
CA ALA A 100 -5.19 -3.63 -16.73
C ALA A 100 -4.11 -3.16 -15.72
N ASP A 101 -2.99 -2.62 -16.21
CA ASP A 101 -1.92 -2.09 -15.37
C ASP A 101 -2.39 -0.86 -14.56
N ALA A 102 -3.21 0.01 -15.16
CA ALA A 102 -3.78 1.17 -14.48
C ALA A 102 -4.75 0.76 -13.36
N VAL A 103 -5.70 -0.15 -13.66
CA VAL A 103 -6.64 -0.70 -12.66
C VAL A 103 -5.87 -1.35 -11.51
N GLN A 104 -4.91 -2.24 -11.82
CA GLN A 104 -4.14 -2.92 -10.79
C GLN A 104 -3.30 -1.96 -9.95
N ARG A 105 -2.71 -0.92 -10.56
CA ARG A 105 -1.96 0.11 -9.84
C ARG A 105 -2.85 0.89 -8.88
N LEU A 106 -3.99 1.37 -9.35
CA LEU A 106 -4.92 2.14 -8.51
C LEU A 106 -5.45 1.29 -7.34
N GLN A 107 -5.76 0.01 -7.55
CA GLN A 107 -6.21 -0.89 -6.48
C GLN A 107 -5.19 -1.14 -5.36
N ARG A 108 -3.90 -0.88 -5.59
CA ARG A 108 -2.87 -1.06 -4.53
C ARG A 108 -3.09 -0.12 -3.36
N VAL A 109 -3.67 1.06 -3.56
CA VAL A 109 -4.08 1.93 -2.45
C VAL A 109 -5.52 1.55 -2.09
N GLY A 110 -5.68 0.42 -1.41
CA GLY A 110 -7.00 -0.08 -0.99
C GLY A 110 -7.53 0.56 0.30
N PRO A 111 -8.62 0.00 0.85
CA PRO A 111 -9.32 0.53 2.04
C PRO A 111 -8.44 0.72 3.27
N TRP A 112 -7.35 -0.06 3.40
CA TRP A 112 -6.38 0.06 4.49
C TRP A 112 -5.86 1.50 4.65
N ALA A 113 -5.69 2.25 3.55
CA ALA A 113 -5.15 3.60 3.57
C ALA A 113 -6.06 4.58 4.32
N SER A 114 -7.38 4.38 4.26
CA SER A 114 -8.40 5.24 4.87
C SER A 114 -9.11 4.61 6.07
N THR A 115 -8.68 3.43 6.53
CA THR A 115 -9.38 2.68 7.60
C THR A 115 -9.28 3.38 8.96
N ASN A 116 -8.10 3.89 9.31
CA ASN A 116 -7.81 4.41 10.64
C ASN A 116 -7.65 5.94 10.63
N PRO A 117 -8.10 6.66 11.68
CA PRO A 117 -7.90 8.12 11.80
C PRO A 117 -6.44 8.53 12.03
N ARG A 118 -5.57 7.56 12.33
CA ARG A 118 -4.14 7.75 12.57
C ARG A 118 -3.34 6.83 11.67
N ILE A 119 -2.15 7.29 11.27
CA ILE A 119 -1.21 6.55 10.44
C ILE A 119 0.13 6.32 11.17
N THR A 120 0.69 5.13 11.02
CA THR A 120 1.98 4.71 11.62
C THR A 120 3.17 5.02 10.69
N GLN A 121 4.39 4.92 11.22
CA GLN A 121 5.59 5.05 10.38
C GLN A 121 5.74 3.91 9.37
N GLU A 122 5.24 2.72 9.70
CA GLU A 122 5.21 1.54 8.85
C GLU A 122 4.28 1.76 7.66
N GLU A 123 3.07 2.27 7.90
CA GLU A 123 2.11 2.61 6.85
C GLU A 123 2.64 3.72 5.94
N ILE A 124 3.27 4.76 6.50
CA ILE A 124 3.96 5.81 5.73
C ILE A 124 5.07 5.22 4.85
N ALA A 125 5.89 4.31 5.38
CA ALA A 125 6.95 3.65 4.62
C ALA A 125 6.39 2.78 3.48
N GLU A 126 5.28 2.09 3.73
CA GLU A 126 4.59 1.27 2.74
C GLU A 126 4.01 2.13 1.60
N HIS A 127 3.39 3.28 1.90
CA HIS A 127 2.97 4.24 0.88
C HIS A 127 4.14 4.71 0.01
N LEU A 128 5.25 5.13 0.62
CA LEU A 128 6.44 5.57 -0.12
C LEU A 128 7.01 4.47 -1.01
N LYS A 129 7.03 3.23 -0.52
CA LYS A 129 7.46 2.06 -1.29
C LYS A 129 6.57 1.84 -2.51
N ARG A 130 5.24 1.91 -2.34
CA ARG A 130 4.27 1.76 -3.44
C ARG A 130 4.43 2.86 -4.48
N ILE A 131 4.48 4.13 -4.07
CA ILE A 131 4.67 5.25 -5.00
C ILE A 131 5.95 5.06 -5.84
N ARG A 132 7.05 4.67 -5.20
CA ARG A 132 8.31 4.41 -5.90
C ARG A 132 8.17 3.28 -6.91
N ASN A 133 7.58 2.15 -6.49
CA ASN A 133 7.42 1.00 -7.37
C ASN A 133 6.56 1.35 -8.60
N ASP A 134 5.49 2.10 -8.37
CA ASP A 134 4.43 2.34 -9.35
C ASP A 134 4.81 3.44 -10.34
N TYR A 135 5.36 4.55 -9.84
CA TYR A 135 5.52 5.79 -10.60
C TYR A 135 6.98 6.23 -10.82
N CYS A 136 7.93 5.80 -9.97
CA CYS A 136 9.35 6.14 -10.16
C CYS A 136 10.02 5.03 -11.00
N ARG A 137 10.25 5.28 -12.29
CA ARG A 137 10.88 4.33 -13.22
C ARG A 137 11.92 5.02 -14.09
N GLY A 138 12.92 4.27 -14.55
CA GLY A 138 13.85 4.69 -15.62
C GLY A 138 15.31 4.84 -15.20
N GLY A 139 15.65 4.88 -13.91
CA GLY A 139 17.03 4.93 -13.42
C GLY A 139 17.49 3.68 -12.67
N LEU A 140 18.79 3.39 -12.70
CA LEU A 140 19.42 2.35 -11.85
C LEU A 140 19.11 2.56 -10.36
N ARG A 141 19.09 3.82 -9.93
CA ARG A 141 18.71 4.20 -8.56
C ARG A 141 17.27 3.81 -8.22
N ASP A 142 16.34 3.96 -9.16
CA ASP A 142 14.94 3.59 -8.95
C ASP A 142 14.77 2.07 -8.88
N THR A 143 15.52 1.33 -9.70
CA THR A 143 15.59 -0.12 -9.62
C THR A 143 16.10 -0.58 -8.26
N MET A 144 17.19 0.00 -7.74
CA MET A 144 17.71 -0.35 -6.40
C MET A 144 16.75 0.03 -5.28
N ASN A 145 16.10 1.19 -5.36
CA ASN A 145 15.14 1.66 -4.35
C ASN A 145 13.90 0.77 -4.21
N ARG A 146 13.63 -0.15 -5.15
CA ARG A 146 12.58 -1.17 -5.02
C ARG A 146 12.96 -2.30 -4.06
N PHE A 147 14.25 -2.57 -3.91
CA PHE A 147 14.76 -3.69 -3.10
C PHE A 147 15.29 -3.25 -1.73
N ILE A 148 15.58 -1.96 -1.55
CA ILE A 148 16.14 -1.43 -0.31
C ILE A 148 15.03 -0.74 0.50
N PRO A 149 14.60 -1.30 1.65
CA PRO A 149 13.67 -0.63 2.55
C PRO A 149 14.26 0.71 3.00
N GLN A 150 13.47 1.78 2.91
CA GLN A 150 13.89 3.07 3.44
C GLN A 150 13.03 3.45 4.65
N PRO A 151 13.66 3.91 5.74
CA PRO A 151 12.93 4.39 6.90
C PRO A 151 12.18 5.67 6.54
N ALA A 152 10.93 5.77 7.00
CA ALA A 152 10.12 6.98 6.92
C ALA A 152 10.51 8.03 7.99
N GLY A 153 11.18 7.58 9.04
CA GLY A 153 11.66 8.40 10.15
C GLY A 153 12.59 7.61 11.07
N PRO A 154 13.06 8.20 12.18
CA PRO A 154 13.85 7.50 13.19
C PRO A 154 13.09 6.30 13.75
N ARG A 155 13.76 5.14 13.82
CA ARG A 155 13.23 3.89 14.35
C ARG A 155 14.09 3.42 15.52
N CYS A 156 13.45 2.88 16.55
CA CYS A 156 14.12 2.23 17.67
C CYS A 156 13.62 0.79 17.76
N ALA A 157 14.54 -0.18 17.78
CA ALA A 157 14.21 -1.57 18.03
C ALA A 157 14.42 -1.86 19.51
N TYR A 158 13.36 -2.26 20.20
CA TYR A 158 13.43 -2.70 21.59
C TYR A 158 13.63 -4.21 21.58
N ILE A 159 14.83 -4.66 21.95
CA ILE A 159 15.19 -6.08 22.00
C ILE A 159 15.31 -6.48 23.46
N ARG A 160 14.47 -7.43 23.88
CA ARG A 160 14.51 -8.05 25.19
C ARG A 160 14.58 -9.56 25.03
N VAL A 161 15.25 -10.20 25.97
CA VAL A 161 15.31 -11.66 26.06
C VAL A 161 14.41 -12.06 27.24
N PRO A 162 13.45 -12.98 27.05
CA PRO A 162 12.62 -13.47 28.15
C PRO A 162 13.47 -14.25 29.15
N GLU A 163 12.93 -14.50 30.34
CA GLU A 163 13.60 -15.33 31.33
C GLU A 163 13.89 -16.74 30.78
N ALA A 164 15.14 -17.19 30.92
CA ALA A 164 15.58 -18.48 30.39
C ALA A 164 14.83 -19.65 31.04
N LEU A 165 14.47 -20.66 30.22
CA LEU A 165 13.83 -21.89 30.69
C LEU A 165 14.84 -23.05 30.68
N GLY A 166 15.22 -23.53 31.86
CA GLY A 166 16.09 -24.68 32.03
C GLY A 166 15.36 -25.99 31.75
N LEU A 167 15.42 -26.51 30.52
CA LEU A 167 14.72 -27.74 30.14
C LEU A 167 15.13 -28.98 30.97
N HIS A 168 16.37 -29.00 31.46
CA HIS A 168 16.91 -30.10 32.26
C HIS A 168 16.33 -30.17 33.68
N GLU A 169 15.71 -29.08 34.16
CA GLU A 169 15.10 -28.96 35.49
C GLU A 169 13.57 -28.90 35.41
N TYR A 170 13.01 -28.90 34.20
CA TYR A 170 11.57 -28.74 34.00
C TYR A 170 10.84 -30.05 34.27
N ALA A 171 9.99 -30.08 35.30
CA ALA A 171 9.30 -31.28 35.76
C ALA A 171 8.07 -31.68 34.91
N GLY A 172 7.66 -30.85 33.95
CA GLY A 172 6.50 -31.09 33.07
C GLY A 172 6.88 -31.74 31.73
N SER A 173 5.88 -31.86 30.84
CA SER A 173 6.12 -32.35 29.48
C SER A 173 6.85 -31.31 28.61
N ILE A 174 7.32 -31.73 27.44
CA ILE A 174 7.89 -30.81 26.44
C ILE A 174 6.85 -29.77 25.99
N GLU A 175 5.58 -30.17 25.88
CA GLU A 175 4.48 -29.29 25.49
C GLU A 175 4.25 -28.20 26.54
N ASP A 176 4.28 -28.57 27.82
CA ASP A 176 4.20 -27.63 28.93
C ASP A 176 5.40 -26.66 28.94
N ALA A 177 6.60 -27.15 28.63
CA ALA A 177 7.80 -26.31 28.52
C ALA A 177 7.70 -25.29 27.37
N VAL A 178 7.16 -25.69 26.21
CA VAL A 178 6.91 -24.78 25.08
C VAL A 178 5.84 -23.74 25.42
N ALA A 179 4.76 -24.16 26.08
CA ALA A 179 3.71 -23.25 26.54
C ALA A 179 4.26 -22.22 27.54
N GLU A 180 5.11 -22.65 28.47
CA GLU A 180 5.77 -21.76 29.44
C GLU A 180 6.76 -20.81 28.77
N LEU A 181 7.56 -21.27 27.81
CA LEU A 181 8.42 -20.40 27.02
C LEU A 181 7.60 -19.33 26.27
N HIS A 182 6.48 -19.72 25.66
CA HIS A 182 5.60 -18.80 24.97
C HIS A 182 5.00 -17.77 25.94
N ARG A 183 4.53 -18.22 27.12
CA ARG A 183 4.03 -17.32 28.17
C ARG A 183 5.07 -16.28 28.56
N ARG A 184 6.33 -16.69 28.79
CA ARG A 184 7.44 -15.78 29.13
C ARG A 184 7.79 -14.82 28.00
N MET A 185 7.79 -15.29 26.75
CA MET A 185 7.97 -14.44 25.58
C MET A 185 6.87 -13.38 25.48
N GLN A 186 5.62 -13.78 25.68
CA GLN A 186 4.46 -12.88 25.62
C GLN A 186 4.47 -11.87 26.79
N GLU A 187 4.89 -12.28 27.97
CA GLU A 187 5.06 -11.40 29.12
C GLU A 187 6.15 -10.35 28.86
N ALA A 188 7.30 -10.75 28.32
CA ALA A 188 8.37 -9.83 27.93
C ALA A 188 7.94 -8.83 26.85
N ILE A 189 7.12 -9.26 25.88
CA ILE A 189 6.54 -8.36 24.88
C ILE A 189 5.59 -7.36 25.55
N THR A 190 4.67 -7.86 26.38
CA THR A 190 3.66 -7.03 27.07
C THR A 190 4.31 -5.97 27.95
N SER A 191 5.32 -6.35 28.74
CA SER A 191 6.05 -5.40 29.60
C SER A 191 6.82 -4.36 28.79
N THR A 192 7.47 -4.77 27.70
CA THR A 192 8.18 -3.85 26.79
C THR A 192 7.21 -2.84 26.18
N VAL A 193 6.03 -3.28 25.74
CA VAL A 193 5.00 -2.38 25.20
C VAL A 193 4.54 -1.39 26.26
N ALA A 194 4.27 -1.85 27.49
CA ALA A 194 3.87 -0.98 28.59
C ALA A 194 4.95 0.07 28.94
N GLU A 195 6.23 -0.33 28.95
CA GLU A 195 7.37 0.60 29.13
C GLU A 195 7.41 1.67 28.03
N ILE A 196 7.22 1.26 26.77
CA ILE A 196 7.21 2.18 25.62
C ILE A 196 6.05 3.17 25.74
N GLU A 197 4.85 2.69 26.06
CA GLU A 197 3.64 3.50 26.25
C GLU A 197 3.80 4.50 27.40
N ALA A 198 4.37 4.06 28.53
CA ALA A 198 4.63 4.93 29.68
C ALA A 198 5.72 5.99 29.42
N GLY A 199 6.63 5.73 28.49
CA GLY A 199 7.70 6.66 28.10
C GLY A 199 7.22 7.72 27.12
N ARG A 200 7.58 7.56 25.84
CA ARG A 200 7.21 8.49 24.76
C ARG A 200 6.03 8.00 23.92
N GLY A 201 5.58 6.76 24.13
CA GLY A 201 4.58 6.09 23.33
C GLY A 201 5.03 5.81 21.89
N PHE A 202 4.12 5.24 21.13
CA PHE A 202 4.28 5.04 19.69
C PHE A 202 4.03 6.36 18.94
N ILE A 203 4.79 6.59 17.86
CA ILE A 203 4.64 7.77 17.03
C ILE A 203 3.50 7.54 16.03
N PHE A 204 2.45 8.34 16.12
CA PHE A 204 1.35 8.37 15.17
C PHE A 204 1.17 9.77 14.60
N TYR A 205 0.60 9.83 13.40
CA TYR A 205 0.20 11.08 12.77
C TYR A 205 -1.28 11.05 12.40
N PRO A 206 -1.96 12.20 12.27
CA PRO A 206 -3.29 12.25 11.67
C PRO A 206 -3.26 11.63 10.26
N ASN A 207 -4.24 10.80 9.94
CA ASN A 207 -4.33 10.18 8.62
C ASN A 207 -5.09 11.09 7.64
N PRO A 208 -4.43 11.64 6.60
CA PRO A 208 -5.08 12.51 5.63
C PRO A 208 -6.03 11.78 4.66
N PHE A 209 -5.96 10.45 4.57
CA PHE A 209 -6.90 9.65 3.76
C PHE A 209 -8.20 9.32 4.50
N TYR A 210 -8.25 9.56 5.81
CA TYR A 210 -9.40 9.21 6.64
C TYR A 210 -10.46 10.31 6.58
N HIS A 211 -11.68 9.91 6.23
CA HIS A 211 -12.88 10.73 6.27
C HIS A 211 -13.97 9.98 7.06
N ARG A 212 -14.74 10.70 7.87
CA ARG A 212 -15.83 10.14 8.70
C ARG A 212 -17.13 10.00 7.95
#